data_AF-A0A1G7FAK5-F1
#
_entry.id   AF-A0A1G7FAK5-F1
#
_cell.length_a   1.000
_cell.length_b   1.000
_cell.length_c   1.000
_cell.angle_alpha   90.00
_cell.angle_beta   90.00
_cell.angle_gamma   90.00
#
_symmetry.space_group_name_H-M   'P 1'
#
loop_
_entity.id
_entity.type
_entity.pdbx_description
1 polymer ?
#
loop_
_entity_poly.entity_id
_entity_poly.type
_entity_poly.pdbx_seq_one_letter_code
_entity_poly.pdbx_strand_id
1 'polypeptide(L)'
;MSLRTFALLSVFVLGGIATATAQDAAGDAAQKPTSLVQPALNKVAQAGSNVDLNKWKGGNGLRGEVDANLASVQKDLQNTLPPLLADSDKAPDSVPASLRILLNLDALYNVLLRIQIAGKGNAPRDQAEGLDGALASLDGARRSLGERIISSSAAQDKKISQLQATVQQQNAQIAAAQQAAAAAAAAPPPAKTTTKKKTVKKKPATTTPATTTAPATTPPAATK
;
A
#
# COMPACT_ATOMS: atom_id res chain seq x y z
N MET A 1 36.47 38.38 39.18
CA MET A 1 37.24 37.28 38.56
C MET A 1 36.92 36.01 39.36
N SER A 2 36.23 35.03 38.77
CA SER A 2 35.99 33.64 39.28
C SER A 2 35.36 33.45 40.68
N LEU A 3 34.50 32.46 40.93
CA LEU A 3 33.70 31.61 40.05
C LEU A 3 32.39 31.20 40.76
N ARG A 4 31.45 30.59 40.03
CA ARG A 4 30.17 30.10 40.57
C ARG A 4 30.33 28.75 41.28
N THR A 5 29.60 28.57 42.38
CA THR A 5 29.13 27.26 42.84
C THR A 5 27.66 27.41 43.25
N PHE A 6 26.77 26.70 42.57
CA PHE A 6 25.35 26.59 42.95
C PHE A 6 24.97 25.11 43.00
N ALA A 7 24.03 24.76 43.88
CA ALA A 7 23.73 23.37 44.20
C ALA A 7 23.03 22.61 43.06
N LEU A 8 23.19 21.28 43.08
CA LEU A 8 22.29 20.35 42.40
C LEU A 8 21.76 19.35 43.43
N LEU A 9 20.52 19.59 43.87
CA LEU A 9 19.78 18.73 44.78
C LEU A 9 18.99 17.71 43.93
N SER A 10 19.32 16.43 44.04
CA SER A 10 18.63 15.37 43.30
C SER A 10 17.20 15.17 43.83
N VAL A 11 16.19 15.52 43.02
CA VAL A 11 14.79 15.18 43.28
C VAL A 11 14.33 14.16 42.26
N PHE A 12 14.08 12.94 42.72
CA PHE A 12 13.53 11.85 41.91
C PHE A 12 12.00 12.05 41.79
N VAL A 13 11.49 12.22 40.57
CA VAL A 13 10.04 12.26 40.31
C VAL A 13 9.66 11.05 39.48
N LEU A 14 8.74 10.23 40.00
CA LEU A 14 8.16 9.09 39.27
C LEU A 14 7.18 9.59 38.18
N GLY A 15 7.75 10.07 37.07
CA GLY A 15 7.01 10.32 35.84
C GLY A 15 6.87 9.04 35.04
N GLY A 16 5.80 8.27 35.28
CA GLY A 16 5.46 7.05 34.54
C GLY A 16 4.99 7.32 33.11
N ILE A 17 5.84 7.92 32.27
CA ILE A 17 5.52 8.15 30.86
C ILE A 17 5.66 6.82 30.12
N ALA A 18 4.53 6.18 29.80
CA ALA A 18 4.52 5.10 28.83
C ALA A 18 4.90 5.67 27.47
N THR A 19 6.16 5.49 27.06
CA THR A 19 6.62 5.76 25.70
C THR A 19 5.99 4.71 24.77
N ALA A 20 4.74 4.94 24.38
CA ALA A 20 4.13 4.23 23.27
C ALA A 20 5.04 4.42 22.05
N THR A 21 5.58 3.32 21.54
CA THR A 21 6.49 3.31 20.40
C THR A 21 5.71 3.67 19.13
N ALA A 22 5.58 4.97 18.87
CA ALA A 22 4.99 5.54 17.65
C ALA A 22 5.93 5.34 16.43
N GLN A 23 6.46 4.13 16.29
CA GLN A 23 7.45 3.70 15.30
C GLN A 23 7.08 2.33 14.71
N ASP A 24 5.77 2.10 14.50
CA ASP A 24 5.22 0.96 13.78
C ASP A 24 4.14 1.39 12.76
N ALA A 25 4.22 2.65 12.32
CA ALA A 25 3.30 3.30 11.37
C ALA A 25 4.03 3.98 10.20
N ALA A 26 5.33 3.72 10.06
CA ALA A 26 6.21 4.28 9.03
C ALA A 26 7.31 3.26 8.68
N GLY A 27 6.93 2.00 8.40
CA GLY A 27 7.84 0.85 8.31
C GLY A 27 7.60 -0.13 7.16
N ASP A 28 6.36 -0.33 6.68
CA ASP A 28 6.11 -1.17 5.50
C ASP A 28 5.99 -0.31 4.23
N ALA A 29 7.09 -0.21 3.49
CA ALA A 29 7.13 0.34 2.14
C ALA A 29 6.58 -0.68 1.11
N ALA A 30 5.33 -1.11 1.33
CA ALA A 30 4.56 -2.10 0.55
C ALA A 30 5.43 -3.22 -0.02
N GLN A 31 6.06 -4.01 0.87
CA GLN A 31 7.08 -5.01 0.52
C GLN A 31 6.70 -5.78 -0.75
N LYS A 32 7.59 -5.93 -1.74
CA LYS A 32 7.20 -6.54 -3.04
C LYS A 32 6.76 -8.00 -2.89
N PRO A 33 5.72 -8.50 -3.60
CA PRO A 33 5.33 -9.92 -3.56
C PRO A 33 6.49 -10.89 -3.73
N THR A 34 7.43 -10.61 -4.65
CA THR A 34 8.66 -11.41 -4.82
C THR A 34 9.50 -11.50 -3.54
N SER A 35 9.62 -10.41 -2.76
CA SER A 35 10.47 -10.39 -1.55
C SER A 35 10.03 -11.36 -0.45
N LEU A 36 8.72 -11.66 -0.37
CA LEU A 36 8.16 -12.62 0.59
C LEU A 36 8.37 -14.08 0.17
N VAL A 37 8.40 -14.32 -1.14
CA VAL A 37 8.26 -15.67 -1.73
C VAL A 37 9.60 -16.22 -2.24
N GLN A 38 10.47 -15.37 -2.80
CA GLN A 38 11.73 -15.79 -3.42
C GLN A 38 12.66 -16.60 -2.49
N PRO A 39 12.82 -16.30 -1.18
CA PRO A 39 13.67 -17.10 -0.29
C PRO A 39 13.22 -18.56 -0.18
N ALA A 40 11.91 -18.81 -0.23
CA ALA A 40 11.35 -20.16 -0.23
C ALA A 40 11.54 -20.85 -1.58
N LEU A 41 11.29 -20.17 -2.70
CA LEU A 41 11.50 -20.75 -4.04
C LEU A 41 12.96 -21.13 -4.27
N ASN A 42 13.91 -20.32 -3.79
CA ASN A 42 15.34 -20.63 -3.85
C ASN A 42 15.67 -21.91 -3.04
N LYS A 43 15.04 -22.12 -1.87
CA LYS A 43 15.19 -23.35 -1.07
C LYS A 43 14.57 -24.56 -1.75
N VAL A 44 13.41 -24.42 -2.39
CA VAL A 44 12.75 -25.50 -3.15
C VAL A 44 13.62 -25.91 -4.36
N ALA A 45 14.16 -24.94 -5.10
CA ALA A 45 15.10 -25.19 -6.19
C ALA A 45 16.37 -25.90 -5.71
N GLN A 46 16.98 -25.43 -4.61
CA GLN A 46 18.17 -26.04 -4.03
C GLN A 46 17.92 -27.47 -3.54
N ALA A 47 16.81 -27.71 -2.83
CA ALA A 47 16.46 -29.03 -2.34
C ALA A 47 16.18 -30.01 -3.49
N GLY A 48 15.44 -29.57 -4.52
CA GLY A 48 15.18 -30.37 -5.73
C GLY A 48 16.45 -30.77 -6.47
N SER A 49 17.36 -29.82 -6.71
CA SER A 49 18.66 -30.07 -7.36
C SER A 49 19.61 -30.95 -6.52
N ASN A 50 19.37 -31.09 -5.22
CA ASN A 50 20.14 -31.97 -4.32
C ASN A 50 19.58 -33.40 -4.26
N VAL A 51 18.41 -33.69 -4.85
CA VAL A 51 17.85 -35.05 -4.87
C VAL A 51 18.63 -35.93 -5.84
N ASP A 52 19.24 -37.00 -5.33
CA ASP A 52 19.90 -38.04 -6.13
C ASP A 52 19.17 -39.38 -5.92
N LEU A 53 18.25 -39.67 -6.82
CA LEU A 53 17.37 -40.84 -6.77
C LEU A 53 18.13 -42.18 -6.84
N ASN A 54 19.38 -42.19 -7.31
CA ASN A 54 20.23 -43.37 -7.31
C ASN A 54 20.60 -43.80 -5.87
N LYS A 55 20.69 -42.83 -4.96
CA LYS A 55 20.94 -43.07 -3.52
C LYS A 55 19.67 -43.42 -2.74
N TRP A 56 18.49 -43.35 -3.35
CA TRP A 56 17.22 -43.69 -2.69
C TRP A 56 17.00 -45.21 -2.68
N LYS A 57 16.52 -45.75 -1.56
CA LYS A 57 16.29 -47.19 -1.37
C LYS A 57 15.07 -47.75 -2.10
N GLY A 58 14.18 -46.89 -2.58
CA GLY A 58 12.96 -47.29 -3.28
C GLY A 58 13.21 -47.87 -4.67
N GLY A 59 12.30 -48.72 -5.14
CA GLY A 59 12.36 -49.32 -6.48
C GLY A 59 12.09 -48.32 -7.61
N ASN A 60 12.34 -48.75 -8.85
CA ASN A 60 12.30 -47.87 -10.04
C ASN A 60 10.95 -47.16 -10.24
N GLY A 61 9.82 -47.76 -9.83
CA GLY A 61 8.50 -47.10 -9.88
C GLY A 61 8.44 -45.84 -9.01
N LEU A 62 8.90 -45.94 -7.75
CA LEU A 62 8.97 -44.78 -6.85
C LEU A 62 9.93 -43.71 -7.39
N ARG A 63 11.11 -44.14 -7.87
CA ARG A 63 12.09 -43.20 -8.47
C ARG A 63 11.48 -42.45 -9.66
N GLY A 64 10.81 -43.15 -10.57
CA GLY A 64 10.15 -42.54 -11.74
C GLY A 64 9.01 -41.59 -11.39
N GLU A 65 8.22 -41.90 -10.34
CA GLU A 65 7.20 -40.98 -9.85
C GLU A 65 7.84 -39.71 -9.26
N VAL A 66 8.89 -39.85 -8.45
CA VAL A 66 9.59 -38.70 -7.85
C VAL A 66 10.30 -37.86 -8.91
N ASP A 67 10.91 -38.47 -9.92
CA ASP A 67 11.53 -37.80 -11.08
C ASP A 67 10.51 -36.93 -11.84
N ALA A 68 9.34 -37.50 -12.16
CA ALA A 68 8.26 -36.75 -12.81
C ALA A 68 7.72 -35.59 -11.95
N ASN A 69 7.62 -35.78 -10.63
CA ASN A 69 7.25 -34.70 -9.70
C ASN A 69 8.35 -33.61 -9.63
N LEU A 70 9.64 -33.98 -9.59
CA LEU A 70 10.77 -33.04 -9.62
C LEU A 70 10.81 -32.23 -10.92
N ALA A 71 10.58 -32.88 -12.06
CA ALA A 71 10.44 -32.20 -13.35
C ALA A 71 9.28 -31.20 -13.36
N SER A 72 8.16 -31.50 -12.69
CA SER A 72 7.05 -30.55 -12.52
C SER A 72 7.44 -29.36 -11.65
N VAL A 73 8.08 -29.59 -10.49
CA VAL A 73 8.63 -28.54 -9.60
C VAL A 73 9.60 -27.63 -10.37
N GLN A 74 10.55 -28.22 -11.10
CA GLN A 74 11.54 -27.49 -11.88
C GLN A 74 10.93 -26.73 -13.07
N LYS A 75 9.86 -27.25 -13.67
CA LYS A 75 9.10 -26.54 -14.71
C LYS A 75 8.41 -25.30 -14.13
N ASP A 76 7.71 -25.42 -13.01
CA ASP A 76 6.95 -24.30 -12.43
C ASP A 76 7.86 -23.19 -11.87
N LEU A 77 8.99 -23.56 -11.27
CA LEU A 77 10.00 -22.61 -10.79
C LEU A 77 10.63 -21.77 -11.92
N GLN A 78 10.77 -22.32 -13.12
CA GLN A 78 11.41 -21.63 -14.26
C GLN A 78 10.42 -20.93 -15.20
N ASN A 79 9.22 -21.48 -15.39
CA ASN A 79 8.32 -21.04 -16.45
C ASN A 79 7.00 -20.44 -15.93
N THR A 80 6.49 -20.94 -14.81
CA THR A 80 5.15 -20.59 -14.30
C THR A 80 5.22 -19.43 -13.30
N LEU A 81 6.10 -19.53 -12.30
CA LEU A 81 6.19 -18.55 -11.22
C LEU A 81 6.89 -17.22 -11.60
N PRO A 82 8.00 -17.19 -12.36
CA PRO A 82 8.69 -15.93 -12.69
C PRO A 82 7.83 -14.85 -13.36
N PRO A 83 6.96 -15.13 -14.37
CA PRO A 83 6.09 -14.10 -14.93
C PRO A 83 5.00 -13.65 -13.94
N LEU A 84 4.44 -14.56 -13.13
CA LEU A 84 3.42 -14.22 -12.11
C LEU A 84 3.98 -13.31 -11.01
N LEU A 85 5.23 -13.54 -10.61
CA LEU A 85 5.97 -12.68 -9.68
C LEU A 85 6.26 -11.32 -10.31
N ALA A 86 6.77 -11.29 -11.54
CA ALA A 86 7.07 -10.05 -12.26
C ALA A 86 5.82 -9.20 -12.53
N ASP A 87 4.66 -9.80 -12.79
CA ASP A 87 3.38 -9.08 -12.93
C ASP A 87 2.81 -8.58 -11.60
N SER A 88 2.99 -9.34 -10.52
CA SER A 88 2.56 -8.92 -9.18
C SER A 88 3.44 -7.81 -8.61
N ASP A 89 4.73 -7.78 -8.94
CA ASP A 89 5.65 -6.69 -8.56
C ASP A 89 5.36 -5.37 -9.32
N LYS A 90 4.63 -5.42 -10.45
CA LYS A 90 4.09 -4.21 -11.13
C LYS A 90 2.84 -3.67 -10.45
N ALA A 91 2.14 -4.49 -9.65
CA ALA A 91 0.89 -4.15 -8.99
C ALA A 91 0.85 -4.74 -7.55
N PRO A 92 1.69 -4.25 -6.62
CA PRO A 92 1.90 -4.88 -5.30
C PRO A 92 0.69 -4.85 -4.36
N ASP A 93 -0.33 -4.02 -4.64
CA ASP A 93 -1.63 -3.99 -3.97
C ASP A 93 -2.68 -4.91 -4.62
N SER A 94 -2.36 -5.56 -5.75
CA SER A 94 -3.32 -6.38 -6.49
C SER A 94 -3.56 -7.73 -5.78
N VAL A 95 -4.67 -7.79 -5.06
CA VAL A 95 -5.22 -9.04 -4.49
C VAL A 95 -5.37 -10.13 -5.58
N PRO A 96 -5.93 -9.87 -6.78
CA PRO A 96 -6.00 -10.88 -7.85
C PRO A 96 -4.65 -11.35 -8.42
N ALA A 97 -3.58 -10.54 -8.34
CA ALA A 97 -2.24 -10.98 -8.74
C ALA A 97 -1.60 -11.85 -7.64
N SER A 98 -1.68 -11.38 -6.40
CA SER A 98 -1.19 -12.09 -5.22
C SER A 98 -1.86 -13.46 -5.02
N LEU A 99 -3.17 -13.56 -5.27
CA LEU A 99 -3.93 -14.82 -5.24
C LEU A 99 -3.44 -15.83 -6.30
N ARG A 100 -3.07 -15.37 -7.52
CA ARG A 100 -2.50 -16.26 -8.54
C ARG A 100 -1.17 -16.84 -8.09
N ILE A 101 -0.30 -16.06 -7.44
CA ILE A 101 0.92 -16.60 -6.83
C ILE A 101 0.55 -17.64 -5.77
N LEU A 102 -0.33 -17.31 -4.82
CA LEU A 102 -0.69 -18.21 -3.71
C LEU A 102 -1.22 -19.58 -4.18
N LEU A 103 -2.04 -19.61 -5.23
CA LEU A 103 -2.55 -20.85 -5.82
C LEU A 103 -1.45 -21.69 -6.50
N ASN A 104 -0.47 -21.05 -7.15
CA ASN A 104 0.68 -21.76 -7.73
C ASN A 104 1.65 -22.25 -6.64
N LEU A 105 1.79 -21.52 -5.53
CA LEU A 105 2.55 -22.00 -4.36
C LEU A 105 1.86 -23.19 -3.66
N ASP A 106 0.52 -23.27 -3.69
CA ASP A 106 -0.20 -24.46 -3.22
C ASP A 106 0.05 -25.67 -4.12
N ALA A 107 -0.07 -25.51 -5.44
CA ALA A 107 0.25 -26.58 -6.39
C ALA A 107 1.70 -27.08 -6.21
N LEU A 108 2.66 -26.16 -6.14
CA LEU A 108 4.08 -26.47 -5.89
C LEU A 108 4.29 -27.21 -4.55
N TYR A 109 3.62 -26.76 -3.49
CA TYR A 109 3.68 -27.40 -2.17
C TYR A 109 3.11 -28.82 -2.21
N ASN A 110 1.98 -29.04 -2.89
CA ASN A 110 1.34 -30.35 -2.98
C ASN A 110 2.18 -31.36 -3.78
N VAL A 111 2.95 -30.91 -4.77
CA VAL A 111 3.93 -31.75 -5.48
C VAL A 111 5.17 -32.02 -4.61
N LEU A 112 5.71 -30.99 -3.95
CA LEU A 112 6.86 -31.13 -3.04
C LEU A 112 6.56 -32.04 -1.84
N LEU A 113 5.33 -31.99 -1.33
CA LEU A 113 4.85 -32.88 -0.27
C LEU A 113 4.87 -34.35 -0.71
N ARG A 114 4.51 -34.67 -1.97
CA ARG A 114 4.62 -36.04 -2.50
C ARG A 114 6.07 -36.50 -2.55
N ILE A 115 6.98 -35.65 -3.02
CA ILE A 115 8.43 -35.92 -3.04
C ILE A 115 8.96 -36.16 -1.62
N GLN A 116 8.54 -35.36 -0.63
CA GLN A 116 8.93 -35.53 0.78
C GLN A 116 8.37 -36.82 1.40
N ILE A 117 7.11 -37.15 1.14
CA ILE A 117 6.47 -38.40 1.61
C ILE A 117 7.17 -39.61 0.99
N ALA A 118 7.48 -39.58 -0.32
CA ALA A 118 8.25 -40.61 -0.99
C ALA A 118 9.69 -40.71 -0.43
N GLY A 119 10.29 -39.57 -0.08
CA GLY A 119 11.65 -39.50 0.50
C GLY A 119 11.75 -40.09 1.90
N LYS A 120 10.69 -40.10 2.70
CA LYS A 120 10.71 -40.65 4.06
C LYS A 120 11.10 -42.14 4.07
N GLY A 121 12.19 -42.45 4.76
CA GLY A 121 12.79 -43.80 4.84
C GLY A 121 13.58 -44.23 3.60
N ASN A 122 13.25 -43.71 2.42
CA ASN A 122 13.92 -44.04 1.15
C ASN A 122 15.16 -43.18 0.87
N ALA A 123 15.10 -41.87 1.11
CA ALA A 123 16.15 -40.93 0.77
C ALA A 123 17.33 -40.97 1.77
N PRO A 124 18.53 -40.51 1.35
CA PRO A 124 19.58 -40.08 2.27
C PRO A 124 19.09 -39.01 3.26
N ARG A 125 19.67 -38.98 4.47
CA ARG A 125 19.22 -38.09 5.55
C ARG A 125 19.32 -36.61 5.18
N ASP A 126 20.43 -36.23 4.56
CA ASP A 126 20.71 -34.90 4.04
C ASP A 126 19.68 -34.43 3.01
N GLN A 127 19.22 -35.33 2.13
CA GLN A 127 18.19 -35.02 1.13
C GLN A 127 16.81 -34.93 1.78
N ALA A 128 16.49 -35.79 2.74
CA ALA A 128 15.23 -35.73 3.49
C ALA A 128 15.13 -34.44 4.31
N GLU A 129 16.17 -34.08 5.07
CA GLU A 129 16.21 -32.83 5.86
C GLU A 129 16.20 -31.58 4.96
N GLY A 130 16.81 -31.65 3.78
CA GLY A 130 16.73 -30.60 2.75
C GLY A 130 15.32 -30.41 2.19
N LEU A 131 14.61 -31.51 1.87
CA LEU A 131 13.22 -31.49 1.41
C LEU A 131 12.27 -31.00 2.50
N ASP A 132 12.42 -31.45 3.74
CA ASP A 132 11.65 -30.97 4.90
C ASP A 132 11.84 -29.46 5.11
N GLY A 133 13.09 -28.97 5.06
CA GLY A 133 13.41 -27.54 5.20
C GLY A 133 12.88 -26.68 4.06
N ALA A 134 12.84 -27.19 2.83
CA ALA A 134 12.23 -26.51 1.69
C ALA A 134 10.69 -26.47 1.80
N LEU A 135 10.07 -27.59 2.17
CA LEU A 135 8.62 -27.71 2.36
C LEU A 135 8.13 -26.76 3.46
N ALA A 136 8.80 -26.73 4.61
CA ALA A 136 8.49 -25.81 5.71
C ALA A 136 8.68 -24.33 5.31
N SER A 137 9.70 -24.01 4.51
CA SER A 137 9.91 -22.64 4.03
C SER A 137 8.85 -22.20 3.02
N LEU A 138 8.37 -23.11 2.17
CA LEU A 138 7.31 -22.84 1.20
C LEU A 138 5.95 -22.66 1.89
N ASP A 139 5.65 -23.49 2.89
CA ASP A 139 4.49 -23.35 3.77
C ASP A 139 4.50 -22.01 4.54
N GLY A 140 5.67 -21.60 5.05
CA GLY A 140 5.87 -20.26 5.63
C GLY A 140 5.54 -19.13 4.65
N ALA A 141 6.14 -19.15 3.45
CA ALA A 141 5.89 -18.14 2.42
C ALA A 141 4.41 -18.09 1.97
N ARG A 142 3.74 -19.25 1.87
CA ARG A 142 2.29 -19.35 1.62
C ARG A 142 1.48 -18.63 2.68
N ARG A 143 1.76 -18.84 3.98
CA ARG A 143 1.06 -18.16 5.08
C ARG A 143 1.28 -16.65 5.05
N SER A 144 2.53 -16.19 4.91
CA SER A 144 2.84 -14.75 4.84
C SER A 144 2.18 -14.05 3.65
N LEU A 145 2.10 -14.71 2.49
CA LEU A 145 1.38 -14.19 1.32
C LEU A 145 -0.15 -14.18 1.54
N GLY A 146 -0.70 -15.22 2.18
CA GLY A 146 -2.12 -15.29 2.54
C GLY A 146 -2.55 -14.19 3.51
N GLU A 147 -1.77 -13.97 4.57
CA GLU A 147 -2.03 -12.89 5.54
C GLU A 147 -1.98 -11.50 4.87
N ARG A 148 -0.96 -11.25 4.04
CA ARG A 148 -0.90 -10.02 3.23
C ARG A 148 -2.15 -9.82 2.37
N ILE A 149 -2.67 -10.88 1.73
CA ILE A 149 -3.86 -10.78 0.88
C ILE A 149 -5.07 -10.35 1.70
N ILE A 150 -5.25 -10.94 2.90
CA ILE A 150 -6.33 -10.58 3.84
C ILE A 150 -6.18 -9.12 4.28
N SER A 151 -5.00 -8.74 4.77
CA SER A 151 -4.67 -7.39 5.22
C SER A 151 -4.81 -6.34 4.10
N SER A 152 -4.42 -6.66 2.86
CA SER A 152 -4.58 -5.77 1.69
C SER A 152 -6.04 -5.62 1.28
N SER A 153 -6.85 -6.69 1.33
CA SER A 153 -8.30 -6.60 1.08
C SER A 153 -8.97 -5.67 2.11
N ALA A 154 -8.75 -5.90 3.41
CA ALA A 154 -9.33 -5.06 4.47
C ALA A 154 -8.92 -3.58 4.34
N ALA A 155 -7.68 -3.30 3.90
CA ALA A 155 -7.23 -1.95 3.59
C ALA A 155 -7.92 -1.34 2.36
N GLN A 156 -8.30 -2.14 1.36
CA GLN A 156 -9.06 -1.71 0.18
C GLN A 156 -10.53 -1.48 0.52
N ASP A 157 -11.18 -2.38 1.28
CA ASP A 157 -12.56 -2.24 1.75
C ASP A 157 -12.75 -0.95 2.57
N LYS A 158 -11.77 -0.64 3.45
CA LYS A 158 -11.72 0.62 4.20
C LYS A 158 -11.62 1.86 3.29
N LYS A 159 -10.77 1.82 2.26
CA LYS A 159 -10.65 2.91 1.27
C LYS A 159 -11.96 3.09 0.48
N ILE A 160 -12.61 2.00 0.07
CA ILE A 160 -13.89 2.01 -0.65
C ILE A 160 -14.99 2.64 0.21
N SER A 161 -15.12 2.24 1.48
CA SER A 161 -16.07 2.81 2.42
C SER A 161 -15.86 4.32 2.64
N GLN A 162 -14.60 4.74 2.80
CA GLN A 162 -14.25 6.17 2.93
C GLN A 162 -14.61 6.97 1.67
N LEU A 163 -14.28 6.46 0.47
CA LEU A 163 -14.63 7.10 -0.80
C LEU A 163 -16.15 7.21 -0.99
N GLN A 164 -16.92 6.17 -0.64
CA GLN A 164 -18.38 6.22 -0.67
C GLN A 164 -18.95 7.31 0.24
N ALA A 165 -18.44 7.43 1.47
CA ALA A 165 -18.85 8.50 2.40
C ALA A 165 -18.48 9.90 1.86
N THR A 166 -17.28 10.07 1.28
CA THR A 166 -16.87 11.34 0.65
C THR A 166 -17.75 11.70 -0.54
N VAL A 167 -18.11 10.75 -1.40
CA VAL A 167 -19.01 10.97 -2.54
C VAL A 167 -20.42 11.35 -2.09
N GLN A 168 -20.97 10.67 -1.07
CA GLN A 168 -22.25 11.05 -0.47
C GLN A 168 -22.22 12.48 0.10
N GLN A 169 -21.14 12.85 0.78
CA GLN A 169 -20.97 14.19 1.34
C GLN A 169 -20.86 15.27 0.25
N GLN A 170 -20.13 15.02 -0.84
CA GLN A 170 -20.09 15.94 -1.99
C GLN A 170 -21.46 16.08 -2.66
N ASN A 171 -22.17 14.97 -2.89
CA ASN A 171 -23.52 15.01 -3.48
C ASN A 171 -24.50 15.83 -2.61
N ALA A 172 -24.42 15.71 -1.28
CA ALA A 172 -25.22 16.53 -0.36
C ALA A 172 -24.86 18.03 -0.43
N GLN A 173 -23.58 18.38 -0.54
CA GLN A 173 -23.13 19.77 -0.71
C GLN A 173 -23.58 20.36 -2.05
N ILE A 174 -23.50 19.58 -3.14
CA ILE A 174 -23.97 20.00 -4.48
C ILE A 174 -25.49 20.24 -4.45
N ALA A 175 -26.27 19.33 -3.86
CA ALA A 175 -27.71 19.48 -3.73
C ALA A 175 -28.10 20.71 -2.88
N ALA A 176 -27.41 20.96 -1.76
CA ALA A 176 -27.62 22.14 -0.94
C ALA A 176 -27.29 23.46 -1.69
N ALA A 177 -26.20 23.48 -2.46
CA ALA A 177 -25.84 24.63 -3.30
C ALA A 177 -26.87 24.90 -4.41
N GLN A 178 -27.39 23.85 -5.04
CA GLN A 178 -28.46 23.95 -6.04
C GLN A 178 -29.77 24.47 -5.43
N GLN A 179 -30.16 24.00 -4.24
CA GLN A 179 -31.33 24.51 -3.52
C GLN A 179 -31.17 25.99 -3.13
N ALA A 180 -29.98 26.40 -2.65
CA ALA A 180 -29.69 27.79 -2.33
C ALA A 180 -29.76 28.70 -3.58
N ALA A 181 -29.23 28.25 -4.72
CA ALA A 181 -29.31 28.97 -5.99
C ALA A 181 -30.76 29.09 -6.50
N ALA A 182 -31.55 28.02 -6.42
CA ALA A 182 -32.97 28.04 -6.80
C ALA A 182 -33.80 28.98 -5.91
N ALA A 183 -33.56 28.97 -4.59
CA ALA A 183 -34.20 29.88 -3.65
C ALA A 183 -33.83 31.36 -3.93
N ALA A 184 -32.56 31.64 -4.26
CA ALA A 184 -32.12 32.97 -4.64
C ALA A 184 -32.74 33.46 -5.97
N ALA A 185 -32.94 32.56 -6.94
CA ALA A 185 -33.60 32.88 -8.21
C ALA A 185 -35.13 33.06 -8.09
N ALA A 186 -35.77 32.40 -7.12
CA ALA A 186 -37.20 32.52 -6.83
C ALA A 186 -37.55 33.71 -5.91
N ALA A 187 -36.56 34.38 -5.33
CA ALA A 187 -36.79 35.55 -4.48
C ALA A 187 -37.32 36.74 -5.31
N PRO A 188 -38.39 37.44 -4.87
CA PRO A 188 -38.88 38.62 -5.58
C PRO A 188 -37.80 39.72 -5.59
N PRO A 189 -37.72 40.54 -6.65
CA PRO A 189 -36.71 41.59 -6.76
C PRO A 189 -36.81 42.54 -5.55
N PRO A 190 -35.68 42.91 -4.91
CA PRO A 190 -35.69 43.58 -3.63
C PRO A 190 -36.47 44.90 -3.71
N ALA A 191 -37.53 45.00 -2.90
CA ALA A 191 -38.39 46.16 -2.85
C ALA A 191 -37.54 47.41 -2.52
N LYS A 192 -37.55 48.40 -3.43
CA LYS A 192 -36.70 49.59 -3.34
C LYS A 192 -37.05 50.39 -2.08
N THR A 193 -36.30 50.20 -1.01
CA THR A 193 -36.41 51.00 0.22
C THR A 193 -35.98 52.43 -0.07
N THR A 194 -36.97 53.31 -0.24
CA THR A 194 -36.78 54.71 -0.64
C THR A 194 -36.23 55.53 0.53
N THR A 195 -34.89 55.53 0.66
CA THR A 195 -34.16 56.35 1.63
C THR A 195 -34.45 57.83 1.41
N LYS A 196 -35.34 58.41 2.25
CA LYS A 196 -35.77 59.80 2.15
C LYS A 196 -34.60 60.74 2.40
N LYS A 197 -34.03 61.26 1.30
CA LYS A 197 -32.88 62.17 1.28
C LYS A 197 -33.20 63.48 2.02
N LYS A 198 -32.63 63.68 3.20
CA LYS A 198 -32.85 64.88 4.03
C LYS A 198 -32.07 66.07 3.44
N THR A 199 -32.78 67.13 3.07
CA THR A 199 -32.22 68.28 2.35
C THR A 199 -31.38 69.19 3.25
N VAL A 200 -30.17 69.53 2.81
CA VAL A 200 -29.30 70.56 3.43
C VAL A 200 -29.17 71.74 2.45
N LYS A 201 -29.22 72.98 2.95
CA LYS A 201 -29.18 74.21 2.12
C LYS A 201 -27.76 74.54 1.63
N LYS A 202 -27.66 75.12 0.42
CA LYS A 202 -26.42 75.70 -0.16
C LYS A 202 -26.22 77.17 0.22
N LYS A 203 -24.95 77.58 0.44
CA LYS A 203 -24.23 78.70 -0.23
C LYS A 203 -22.83 78.90 0.40
N PRO A 204 -21.90 79.66 -0.21
CA PRO A 204 -21.53 79.84 -1.62
C PRO A 204 -20.19 79.12 -1.93
N ALA A 205 -19.48 79.47 -3.02
CA ALA A 205 -18.22 78.84 -3.45
C ALA A 205 -17.14 79.88 -3.84
N THR A 206 -15.88 79.45 -3.94
CA THR A 206 -14.76 80.27 -4.46
C THR A 206 -13.78 79.42 -5.31
N THR A 207 -13.68 79.77 -6.61
CA THR A 207 -12.57 79.58 -7.59
C THR A 207 -11.73 78.28 -7.68
N THR A 208 -11.83 77.62 -8.83
CA THR A 208 -10.78 76.82 -9.56
C THR A 208 -9.65 77.74 -10.11
N PRO A 209 -8.49 77.28 -10.68
CA PRO A 209 -8.24 76.16 -11.63
C PRO A 209 -7.20 75.10 -11.14
N ALA A 210 -7.01 73.88 -11.66
CA ALA A 210 -7.41 73.12 -12.88
C ALA A 210 -6.29 72.85 -13.93
N THR A 211 -5.73 71.64 -13.89
CA THR A 211 -5.02 70.86 -14.96
C THR A 211 -5.18 69.36 -14.58
N THR A 212 -5.66 68.44 -15.43
CA THR A 212 -4.95 67.68 -16.51
C THR A 212 -3.62 67.07 -16.07
N THR A 213 -3.30 65.78 -16.29
CA THR A 213 -3.69 64.83 -17.36
C THR A 213 -3.88 63.34 -16.92
N ALA A 214 -4.38 62.53 -17.86
CA ALA A 214 -4.16 61.08 -18.02
C ALA A 214 -3.81 60.84 -19.53
N PRO A 215 -3.50 59.62 -20.08
CA PRO A 215 -3.51 58.26 -19.51
C PRO A 215 -2.24 57.43 -19.91
N ALA A 216 -2.39 56.11 -20.19
CA ALA A 216 -1.47 55.20 -20.94
C ALA A 216 -0.21 54.68 -20.18
N THR A 217 0.54 53.59 -20.51
CA THR A 217 0.44 52.28 -21.27
C THR A 217 1.78 51.51 -21.00
N THR A 218 2.06 50.20 -21.17
CA THR A 218 1.40 48.92 -21.57
C THR A 218 2.29 47.73 -21.10
N PRO A 219 1.83 46.45 -21.06
CA PRO A 219 2.63 45.29 -20.61
C PRO A 219 3.43 44.59 -21.75
N PRO A 220 4.41 43.74 -21.38
CA PRO A 220 4.70 42.47 -22.05
C PRO A 220 4.53 41.27 -21.07
N ALA A 221 4.02 40.08 -21.42
CA ALA A 221 4.13 39.22 -22.62
C ALA A 221 5.25 38.15 -22.50
N ALA A 222 5.02 36.97 -23.11
CA ALA A 222 5.72 35.73 -22.79
C ALA A 222 6.64 35.19 -23.91
N THR A 223 7.58 34.32 -23.51
CA THR A 223 8.57 33.64 -24.36
C THR A 223 9.04 32.38 -23.61
N LYS A 224 9.24 31.20 -24.20
CA LYS A 224 8.74 30.61 -25.47
C LYS A 224 8.89 29.09 -25.35
#